data_AF-A0A1W9SMW5-F1
#
_entry.id   AF-A0A1W9SMW5-F1
#
_cell.length_a   1.000
_cell.length_b   1.000
_cell.length_c   1.000
_cell.angle_alpha   90.00
_cell.angle_beta   90.00
_cell.angle_gamma   90.00
#
_symmetry.space_group_name_H-M   'P 1'
#
loop_
_entity.id
_entity.type
_entity.pdbx_description
1 polymer ?
#
loop_
_entity_poly.entity_id
_entity_poly.type
_entity_poly.pdbx_seq_one_letter_code
_entity_poly.pdbx_strand_id
1 'polypeptide(L)'
;MTFFLKNILFLQKIKFVIMELNLVIDYQQLFNLVKQLPYKTKIKLFKDLLPEINSSKIKTESINKEEDYNDFQKLLINGPVMSDEQFNNYKNLRENLNKWITKSY
;
A
#
# COMPACT_ATOMS: atom_id res chain seq x y z
N MET A 1 -11.75 59.02 -9.41
CA MET A 1 -11.34 58.65 -8.04
C MET A 1 -12.51 58.00 -7.28
N THR A 2 -13.07 56.89 -7.78
CA THR A 2 -14.26 56.25 -7.16
C THR A 2 -14.20 54.72 -7.15
N PHE A 3 -13.19 54.11 -7.81
CA PHE A 3 -13.04 52.65 -7.87
C PHE A 3 -12.33 52.06 -6.63
N PHE A 4 -11.51 52.84 -5.92
CA PHE A 4 -10.74 52.35 -4.78
C PHE A 4 -11.54 52.29 -3.46
N LEU A 5 -12.55 53.15 -3.26
CA LEU A 5 -13.36 53.13 -2.03
C LEU A 5 -14.39 52.00 -1.98
N LYS A 6 -14.88 51.51 -3.14
CA LYS A 6 -15.80 50.36 -3.18
C LYS A 6 -15.14 49.06 -2.74
N ASN A 7 -13.83 48.92 -2.97
CA ASN A 7 -13.09 47.69 -2.65
C ASN A 7 -12.77 47.56 -1.16
N ILE A 8 -12.55 48.69 -0.48
CA ILE A 8 -12.31 48.74 0.98
C ILE A 8 -13.59 48.44 1.78
N LEU A 9 -14.75 48.89 1.29
CA LEU A 9 -16.05 48.60 1.91
C LEU A 9 -16.48 47.13 1.75
N PHE A 10 -15.95 46.41 0.75
CA PHE A 10 -16.19 44.97 0.58
C PHE A 10 -15.41 44.13 1.59
N LEU A 11 -14.21 44.57 1.98
CA LEU A 11 -13.36 43.87 2.96
C LEU A 11 -13.91 43.94 4.39
N GLN A 12 -14.74 44.95 4.71
CA GLN A 12 -15.31 45.12 6.06
C GLN A 12 -16.49 44.18 6.35
N LYS A 13 -17.07 43.52 5.33
CA LYS A 13 -18.24 42.63 5.47
C LYS A 13 -17.90 41.16 5.74
N ILE A 14 -16.63 40.77 5.66
CA ILE A 14 -16.23 39.39 5.95
C ILE A 14 -15.97 39.28 7.45
N LYS A 15 -17.07 39.25 8.21
CA LYS A 15 -17.07 38.84 9.60
C LYS A 15 -16.72 37.35 9.60
N PHE A 16 -15.44 37.02 9.72
CA PHE A 16 -14.99 35.63 9.88
C PHE A 16 -15.51 35.13 11.24
N VAL A 17 -16.68 34.50 11.22
CA VAL A 17 -17.14 33.65 12.31
C VAL A 17 -16.16 32.48 12.33
N ILE A 18 -15.36 32.40 13.37
CA ILE A 18 -14.49 31.23 13.61
C ILE A 18 -15.44 30.07 13.88
N MET A 19 -15.68 29.27 12.85
CA MET A 19 -16.53 28.10 12.91
C MET A 19 -15.63 26.91 13.21
N GLU A 20 -15.71 26.39 14.42
CA GLU A 20 -14.98 25.18 14.81
C GLU A 20 -15.63 23.98 14.12
N LEU A 21 -14.91 23.38 13.16
CA LEU A 21 -15.37 22.20 12.43
C LEU A 21 -14.84 20.94 13.13
N ASN A 22 -15.68 20.32 13.95
CA ASN A 22 -15.39 19.00 14.51
C ASN A 22 -15.70 17.91 13.46
N LEU A 23 -14.65 17.42 12.79
CA LEU A 23 -14.76 16.35 11.80
C LEU A 23 -14.67 14.98 12.47
N VAL A 24 -15.80 14.29 12.57
CA VAL A 24 -15.85 12.86 12.88
C VAL A 24 -15.67 12.10 11.57
N ILE A 25 -14.42 11.80 11.22
CA ILE A 25 -14.05 11.06 10.00
C ILE A 25 -13.66 9.64 10.37
N ASP A 26 -14.29 8.67 9.70
CA ASP A 26 -13.88 7.27 9.76
C ASP A 26 -12.70 6.99 8.81
N TYR A 27 -11.89 5.97 9.09
CA TYR A 27 -10.69 5.62 8.32
C TYR A 27 -11.00 5.46 6.83
N GLN A 28 -12.11 4.78 6.50
CA GLN A 28 -12.47 4.53 5.11
C GLN A 28 -12.83 5.81 4.35
N GLN A 29 -13.41 6.79 5.05
CA GLN A 29 -13.70 8.10 4.49
C GLN A 29 -12.41 8.89 4.24
N LEU A 30 -11.46 8.84 5.18
CA LEU A 30 -10.13 9.43 5.01
C LEU A 30 -9.38 8.81 3.83
N PHE A 31 -9.40 7.48 3.71
CA PHE A 31 -8.75 6.78 2.60
C PHE A 31 -9.33 7.19 1.24
N ASN A 32 -10.65 7.28 1.14
CA ASN A 32 -11.32 7.70 -0.08
C ASN A 32 -10.99 9.15 -0.45
N LEU A 33 -10.88 10.05 0.54
CA LEU A 33 -10.42 11.43 0.33
C LEU A 33 -8.99 11.48 -0.20
N VAL A 34 -8.09 10.68 0.38
CA VAL A 34 -6.69 10.60 -0.08
C VAL A 34 -6.63 10.06 -1.51
N LYS A 35 -7.49 9.10 -1.87
CA LYS A 35 -7.57 8.54 -3.23
C LYS A 35 -8.02 9.57 -4.26
N GLN A 36 -8.81 10.57 -3.90
CA GLN A 36 -9.28 11.62 -4.81
C GLN A 36 -8.26 12.74 -5.07
N LEU A 37 -7.15 12.80 -4.32
CA LEU A 37 -6.13 13.83 -4.51
C LEU A 37 -5.43 13.72 -5.88
N PRO A 38 -5.06 14.86 -6.50
CA PRO A 38 -4.17 14.88 -7.66
C PRO A 38 -2.83 14.17 -7.40
N TYR A 39 -2.23 13.62 -8.45
CA TYR A 39 -1.01 12.80 -8.33
C TYR A 39 0.15 13.56 -7.65
N LYS A 40 0.36 14.82 -8.01
CA LYS A 40 1.43 15.67 -7.45
C LYS A 40 1.27 15.89 -5.93
N THR A 41 0.04 16.09 -5.46
CA THR A 41 -0.26 16.27 -4.03
C THR A 41 -0.15 14.97 -3.26
N LYS A 42 -0.54 13.83 -3.85
CA LYS A 42 -0.29 12.51 -3.25
C LYS A 42 1.19 12.25 -3.02
N ILE A 43 2.04 12.47 -4.03
CA ILE A 43 3.49 12.26 -3.91
C ILE A 43 4.08 13.11 -2.79
N LYS A 44 3.68 14.39 -2.71
CA LYS A 44 4.13 15.28 -1.65
C LYS A 44 3.71 14.75 -0.27
N LEU A 45 2.45 14.36 -0.13
CA LEU A 45 1.91 13.81 1.12
C LEU A 45 2.65 12.54 1.56
N PHE A 46 2.94 11.61 0.64
CA PHE A 46 3.75 10.43 0.97
C PHE A 46 5.19 10.79 1.34
N LYS A 47 5.82 11.74 0.63
CA LYS A 47 7.18 12.20 0.94
C LYS A 47 7.28 12.83 2.32
N ASP A 48 6.27 13.59 2.72
CA ASP A 48 6.22 14.28 4.01
C ASP A 48 5.94 13.28 5.16
N LEU A 49 5.16 12.21 4.90
CA LEU A 49 4.82 11.17 5.89
C LEU A 49 5.89 10.07 6.06
N LEU A 50 6.68 9.80 5.02
CA LEU A 50 7.78 8.81 5.06
C LEU A 50 8.76 9.01 6.23
N PRO A 51 9.29 10.22 6.51
CA PRO A 51 10.20 10.41 7.65
C PRO A 51 9.49 10.23 8.99
N GLU A 52 8.19 10.51 9.09
CA GLU A 52 7.39 10.35 10.31
C GLU A 52 7.09 8.86 10.60
N ILE A 53 6.83 8.07 9.55
CA ILE A 53 6.69 6.60 9.63
C ILE A 53 8.03 5.94 10.00
N ASN A 54 9.15 6.45 9.49
CA ASN A 54 10.47 5.88 9.76
C ASN A 54 11.02 6.28 11.15
N SER A 55 10.61 7.43 11.68
CA SER A 55 11.00 7.91 13.01
C SER A 55 10.08 7.40 14.11
N SER A 56 8.80 7.18 13.82
CA SER A 56 7.95 6.34 14.64
C SER A 56 8.33 4.89 14.40
N LYS A 57 9.29 4.37 15.18
CA LYS A 57 9.30 2.94 15.50
C LYS A 57 7.90 2.61 16.00
N ILE A 58 7.07 2.06 15.11
CA ILE A 58 5.78 1.50 15.46
C ILE A 58 6.14 0.37 16.43
N LYS A 59 6.06 0.67 17.72
CA LYS A 59 6.01 -0.31 18.80
C LYS A 59 4.68 -1.02 18.69
N THR A 60 4.44 -1.71 17.57
CA THR A 60 3.44 -2.76 17.48
C THR A 60 4.14 -4.01 17.94
N GLU A 61 3.88 -4.36 19.19
CA GLU A 61 3.98 -5.71 19.70
C GLU A 61 3.25 -6.66 18.74
N SER A 62 3.94 -7.27 17.78
CA SER A 62 3.45 -8.46 17.07
C SER A 62 4.57 -9.14 16.26
N ILE A 63 5.20 -10.13 16.90
CA ILE A 63 5.46 -11.49 16.37
C ILE A 63 6.11 -11.54 14.97
N ASN A 64 7.43 -11.80 14.92
CA ASN A 64 8.17 -12.54 13.88
C ASN A 64 7.88 -12.26 12.39
N LYS A 65 7.40 -11.07 11.99
CA LYS A 65 7.08 -10.76 10.57
C LYS A 65 8.28 -10.56 9.64
N GLU A 66 9.50 -10.41 10.18
CA GLU A 66 10.69 -10.22 9.35
C GLU A 66 11.12 -11.50 8.62
N GLU A 67 10.82 -12.69 9.16
CA GLU A 67 11.14 -13.97 8.53
C GLU A 67 10.18 -14.30 7.37
N ASP A 68 8.87 -14.09 7.55
CA ASP A 68 7.85 -14.42 6.54
C ASP A 68 7.96 -13.57 5.25
N TYR A 69 8.33 -12.29 5.37
CA TYR A 69 8.56 -11.44 4.20
C TYR A 69 9.77 -11.88 3.37
N ASN A 70 10.79 -12.44 4.03
CA ASN A 70 12.01 -12.91 3.39
C ASN A 70 11.74 -14.16 2.54
N ASP A 71 10.94 -15.09 3.05
CA ASP A 71 10.67 -16.35 2.34
C ASP A 71 9.72 -16.17 1.15
N PHE A 72 8.74 -15.28 1.27
CA PHE A 72 7.90 -14.92 0.12
C PHE A 72 8.69 -14.18 -0.97
N GLN A 73 9.59 -13.27 -0.59
CA GLN A 73 10.47 -12.59 -1.54
C GLN A 73 11.45 -13.57 -2.21
N LYS A 74 12.04 -14.50 -1.47
CA LYS A 74 12.87 -15.58 -2.02
C LYS A 74 12.08 -16.44 -3.01
N LEU A 75 10.82 -16.76 -2.72
CA LEU A 75 9.96 -17.53 -3.61
C LEU A 75 9.65 -16.77 -4.92
N LEU A 76 9.43 -15.46 -4.85
CA LEU A 76 9.23 -14.63 -6.05
C LEU A 76 10.49 -14.53 -6.93
N ILE A 77 11.67 -14.48 -6.32
CA ILE A 77 12.94 -14.34 -7.04
C ILE A 77 13.42 -15.68 -7.62
N ASN A 78 13.37 -16.74 -6.82
CA ASN A 78 13.92 -18.05 -7.20
C ASN A 78 12.87 -18.97 -7.85
N GLY A 79 11.60 -18.58 -7.82
CA GLY A 79 10.48 -19.42 -8.26
C GLY A 79 10.27 -20.63 -7.34
N PRO A 80 9.30 -21.50 -7.68
CA PRO A 80 9.13 -22.76 -6.97
C PRO A 80 10.35 -23.66 -7.22
N VAL A 81 11.14 -23.89 -6.19
CA VAL A 81 12.26 -24.84 -6.19
C VAL A 81 11.82 -26.10 -5.47
N MET A 82 11.97 -27.27 -6.10
CA MET A 82 11.72 -28.54 -5.43
C MET A 82 13.01 -29.08 -4.81
N SER A 83 12.87 -29.81 -3.72
CA SER A 83 13.96 -30.56 -3.10
C SER A 83 14.40 -31.76 -3.95
N ASP A 84 15.61 -32.27 -3.71
CA ASP A 84 16.14 -33.45 -4.41
C ASP A 84 15.24 -34.69 -4.23
N GLU A 85 14.62 -34.84 -3.06
CA GLU A 85 13.66 -35.91 -2.79
C GLU A 85 12.40 -35.78 -3.67
N GLN A 86 11.84 -34.58 -3.77
CA GLN A 86 10.71 -34.28 -4.64
C GLN A 86 11.06 -34.49 -6.12
N PHE A 87 12.29 -34.15 -6.53
CA PHE A 87 12.78 -34.40 -7.88
C PHE A 87 12.82 -35.88 -8.21
N ASN A 88 13.38 -36.70 -7.30
CA ASN A 88 13.47 -38.14 -7.50
C ASN A 88 12.08 -38.79 -7.54
N ASN A 89 11.16 -38.35 -6.69
CA ASN A 89 9.77 -38.80 -6.73
C ASN A 89 9.09 -38.46 -8.05
N TYR A 90 9.25 -37.22 -8.55
CA TYR A 90 8.72 -36.82 -9.85
C TYR A 90 9.32 -37.63 -11.00
N LYS A 91 10.64 -37.88 -10.97
CA LYS A 91 11.32 -38.70 -11.97
C LYS A 91 10.75 -40.12 -12.02
N ASN A 92 10.61 -40.77 -10.87
CA ASN A 92 10.01 -42.10 -10.75
C ASN A 92 8.57 -42.12 -11.27
N LEU A 93 7.78 -41.09 -10.92
CA LEU A 93 6.40 -40.97 -11.35
C LEU A 93 6.29 -40.80 -12.86
N ARG A 94 7.17 -40.00 -13.46
CA ARG A 94 7.26 -39.82 -14.92
C ARG A 94 7.65 -41.12 -15.63
N GLU A 95 8.58 -41.89 -15.09
CA GLU A 95 8.95 -43.20 -15.65
C GLU A 95 7.78 -44.19 -15.62
N ASN A 96 7.04 -44.22 -14.51
CA ASN A 96 5.86 -45.07 -14.36
C ASN A 96 4.72 -44.64 -15.29
N LEU A 97 4.50 -43.33 -15.42
CA LEU A 97 3.51 -42.78 -16.35
C LEU A 97 3.84 -43.15 -17.80
N ASN A 98 5.10 -43.01 -18.20
CA ASN A 98 5.55 -43.39 -19.53
C ASN A 98 5.29 -44.88 -19.78
N LYS A 99 5.67 -45.77 -18.85
CA LYS A 99 5.37 -47.20 -18.95
C LYS A 99 3.87 -47.48 -19.11
N TRP A 100 3.02 -46.75 -18.39
CA TRP A 100 1.57 -46.89 -18.49
C TRP A 100 1.04 -46.43 -19.87
N ILE A 101 1.53 -45.30 -20.38
CA ILE A 101 1.17 -44.80 -21.72
C ILE A 101 1.60 -45.81 -22.78
N THR A 102 2.85 -46.28 -22.75
CA THR A 102 3.35 -47.23 -23.78
C THR A 102 2.69 -48.60 -23.72
N LYS A 103 2.13 -49.00 -22.57
CA LYS A 103 1.37 -50.25 -22.42
C LYS A 103 -0.11 -50.11 -22.88
N SER A 104 -0.60 -48.88 -22.97
CA SER A 104 -2.00 -48.58 -23.34
C SER A 104 -2.20 -48.36 -24.85
N TYR A 105 -1.11 -48.34 -25.63
CA TYR A 105 -1.10 -48.36 -27.10
C TYR A 105 -0.58 -49.72 -27.59
#